data_AF-A0AAE0CSX0-F1
#
_entry.id   AF-A0AAE0CSX0-F1
#
_cell.length_a   1.000
_cell.length_b   1.000
_cell.length_c   1.000
_cell.angle_alpha   90.00
_cell.angle_beta   90.00
_cell.angle_gamma   90.00
#
_symmetry.space_group_name_H-M   'P 1'
#
loop_
_entity.id
_entity.type
_entity.pdbx_description
1 polymer ?
#
loop_
_entity_poly.entity_id
_entity_poly.type
_entity_poly.pdbx_seq_one_letter_code
_entity_poly.pdbx_strand_id
1 'polypeptide(L)'
;MERLNISIDIACALDYLHHDSEIPVVHCDLKPTNILLDEDMTAKVGDFGLAKLLMEKRGTQSASITSSAHVLNGSVGYIPPEYGFGEKPSTGGDVYSFGVMLLEIFTGKSPTNESFNGEVNIVKWVEATFPDKVQLVLEPELLHINPEIPQDCLITIIGVGLSCTTHSPDCRISIRDALRNLKSAKHVFLKQLPIQQNKY
;
A
#
# COMPACT_ATOMS: atom_id res chain seq x y z
N MET A 1 -13.43 5.95 -8.47
CA MET A 1 -12.57 4.97 -9.18
C MET A 1 -11.10 5.35 -9.26
N GLU A 2 -10.78 6.63 -9.42
CA GLU A 2 -9.39 7.12 -9.54
C GLU A 2 -8.45 6.62 -8.43
N ARG A 3 -8.84 6.76 -7.16
CA ARG A 3 -8.06 6.25 -6.01
C ARG A 3 -7.72 4.76 -6.11
N LEU A 4 -8.67 3.93 -6.56
CA LEU A 4 -8.45 2.50 -6.78
C LEU A 4 -7.48 2.23 -7.94
N ASN A 5 -7.55 3.03 -9.02
CA ASN A 5 -6.59 2.93 -10.12
C ASN A 5 -5.18 3.29 -9.64
N ILE A 6 -5.03 4.40 -8.92
CA ILE A 6 -3.76 4.82 -8.31
C ILE A 6 -3.20 3.69 -7.42
N SER A 7 -4.00 3.10 -6.55
CA SER A 7 -3.57 1.98 -5.70
C SER A 7 -3.14 0.75 -6.52
N ILE A 8 -3.84 0.44 -7.62
CA ILE A 8 -3.47 -0.65 -8.54
C ILE A 8 -2.15 -0.36 -9.23
N ASP A 9 -1.94 0.86 -9.71
CA ASP A 9 -0.71 1.26 -10.42
C ASP A 9 0.51 1.17 -9.49
N ILE A 10 0.38 1.66 -8.25
CA ILE A 10 1.42 1.52 -7.21
C ILE A 10 1.71 0.04 -6.94
N ALA A 11 0.67 -0.79 -6.77
CA ALA A 11 0.85 -2.22 -6.54
C ALA A 11 1.49 -2.93 -7.75
N CYS A 12 1.20 -2.50 -8.98
CA CYS A 12 1.88 -3.00 -10.18
C CYS A 12 3.37 -2.65 -10.17
N ALA A 13 3.72 -1.41 -9.81
CA ALA A 13 5.11 -0.99 -9.73
C ALA A 13 5.88 -1.79 -8.67
N LEU A 14 5.30 -2.00 -7.48
CA LEU A 14 5.91 -2.82 -6.45
C LEU A 14 6.02 -4.30 -6.84
N ASP A 15 4.98 -4.89 -7.46
CA ASP A 15 5.03 -6.28 -7.93
C ASP A 15 6.18 -6.47 -8.95
N TYR A 16 6.36 -5.50 -9.85
CA TYR A 16 7.49 -5.49 -10.77
C TYR A 16 8.83 -5.41 -10.03
N LEU A 17 8.99 -4.46 -9.12
CA LEU A 17 10.23 -4.28 -8.36
C LEU A 17 10.59 -5.52 -7.54
N HIS A 18 9.60 -6.18 -6.93
CA HIS A 18 9.81 -7.30 -6.02
C HIS A 18 10.00 -8.63 -6.71
N HIS A 19 9.41 -8.84 -7.89
CA HIS A 19 9.33 -10.17 -8.50
C HIS A 19 9.78 -10.26 -9.95
N ASP A 20 9.62 -9.19 -10.73
CA ASP A 20 9.82 -9.24 -12.19
C ASP A 20 11.08 -8.48 -12.64
N SER A 21 11.76 -7.80 -11.71
CA SER A 21 13.09 -7.25 -11.91
C SER A 21 14.16 -8.35 -11.87
N GLU A 22 15.29 -8.15 -12.54
CA GLU A 22 16.39 -9.14 -12.56
C GLU A 22 16.93 -9.42 -11.14
N ILE A 23 16.97 -8.39 -10.30
CA ILE A 23 17.32 -8.46 -8.88
C ILE A 23 16.23 -7.72 -8.11
N PRO A 24 15.54 -8.37 -7.15
CA PRO A 24 14.47 -7.74 -6.40
C PRO A 24 14.92 -6.43 -5.74
N VAL A 25 14.10 -5.39 -5.87
CA VAL A 25 14.36 -4.05 -5.36
C VAL A 25 13.37 -3.73 -4.25
N VAL A 26 13.88 -3.34 -3.07
CA VAL A 26 13.08 -2.83 -1.96
C VAL A 26 13.16 -1.31 -1.95
N HIS A 27 12.02 -0.62 -2.03
CA HIS A 27 11.92 0.84 -2.11
C HIS A 27 12.34 1.53 -0.80
N CYS A 28 11.94 0.99 0.35
CA CYS A 28 12.27 1.46 1.71
C CYS A 28 11.63 2.80 2.16
N ASP A 29 11.09 3.62 1.25
CA ASP A 29 10.43 4.88 1.61
C ASP A 29 9.15 5.15 0.80
N LEU A 30 8.25 4.18 0.76
CA LEU A 30 6.99 4.30 0.03
C LEU A 30 5.99 5.15 0.84
N LYS A 31 5.53 6.25 0.23
CA LYS A 31 4.58 7.22 0.82
C LYS A 31 3.95 8.07 -0.28
N PRO A 32 2.81 8.76 -0.03
CA PRO A 32 2.11 9.55 -1.05
C PRO A 32 2.98 10.58 -1.77
N THR A 33 3.90 11.26 -1.07
CA THR A 33 4.76 12.29 -1.70
C THR A 33 5.74 11.72 -2.72
N ASN A 34 5.97 10.40 -2.70
CA ASN A 34 6.84 9.69 -3.63
C ASN A 34 6.03 9.06 -4.78
N ILE A 35 4.72 9.32 -4.85
CA ILE A 35 3.86 8.91 -5.96
C ILE A 35 3.60 10.12 -6.85
N LEU A 36 4.05 10.03 -8.09
CA LEU A 36 3.81 11.04 -9.12
C LEU A 36 2.59 10.65 -9.95
N LEU A 37 1.78 11.62 -10.35
CA LEU A 37 0.66 11.43 -11.25
C LEU A 37 0.98 12.10 -12.59
N ASP A 38 0.76 11.40 -13.69
CA ASP A 38 0.89 11.98 -15.02
C ASP A 38 -0.45 12.58 -15.53
N GLU A 39 -0.45 13.07 -16.77
CA GLU A 39 -1.60 13.75 -17.39
C GLU A 39 -2.85 12.85 -17.46
N ASP A 40 -2.67 11.53 -17.48
CA ASP A 40 -3.75 10.53 -17.53
C ASP A 40 -4.15 10.02 -16.14
N MET A 41 -3.66 10.64 -15.06
CA MET A 41 -3.82 10.21 -13.67
C MET A 41 -3.27 8.79 -13.41
N THR A 42 -2.26 8.38 -14.17
CA THR A 42 -1.52 7.13 -13.93
C THR A 42 -0.49 7.37 -12.83
N ALA A 43 -0.48 6.50 -11.81
CA ALA A 43 0.46 6.65 -10.71
C ALA A 43 1.83 6.03 -11.04
N LYS A 44 2.90 6.76 -10.70
CA LYS A 44 4.30 6.34 -10.90
C LYS A 44 5.05 6.44 -9.58
N VAL A 45 5.66 5.33 -9.15
CA VAL A 45 6.51 5.29 -7.96
C VAL A 45 7.85 5.96 -8.28
N GLY A 46 8.22 6.97 -7.50
CA GLY A 46 9.48 7.72 -7.60
C GLY A 46 10.27 7.70 -6.30
N ASP A 47 11.40 8.40 -6.30
CA ASP A 47 12.34 8.53 -5.16
C ASP A 47 12.92 7.22 -4.61
N PHE A 48 13.87 6.66 -5.35
CA PHE A 48 14.62 5.45 -4.97
C PHE A 48 15.86 5.74 -4.13
N GLY A 49 15.96 6.92 -3.48
CA GLY A 49 17.15 7.33 -2.73
C GLY A 49 17.51 6.40 -1.57
N LEU A 50 16.52 5.67 -1.03
CA LEU A 50 16.69 4.69 0.04
C LEU A 50 16.63 3.24 -0.44
N ALA A 51 16.44 3.00 -1.74
CA ALA A 51 16.18 1.68 -2.28
C ALA A 51 17.38 0.72 -2.12
N LYS A 52 17.08 -0.58 -2.02
CA LYS A 52 18.06 -1.66 -1.81
C LYS A 52 17.84 -2.80 -2.81
N LEU A 53 18.93 -3.33 -3.35
CA LEU A 53 18.92 -4.55 -4.15
C LEU A 53 19.07 -5.78 -3.23
N LEU A 54 18.15 -6.73 -3.33
CA LEU A 54 18.21 -8.01 -2.62
C LEU A 54 19.04 -9.02 -3.42
N MET A 55 20.37 -8.83 -3.41
CA MET A 55 21.28 -9.78 -4.04
C MET A 55 21.30 -11.10 -3.27
N GLU A 56 20.82 -12.19 -3.90
CA GLU A 56 21.06 -13.54 -3.40
C GLU A 56 22.57 -13.83 -3.40
N LYS A 57 23.14 -14.17 -2.25
CA LYS A 57 24.54 -14.56 -2.13
C LYS A 57 24.78 -15.89 -2.87
N ARG A 58 25.09 -15.83 -4.16
CA ARG A 58 25.73 -16.93 -4.88
C ARG A 58 27.24 -16.81 -4.73
N GLY A 59 27.80 -17.58 -3.79
CA GLY A 59 29.24 -17.77 -3.69
C GLY A 59 29.96 -16.82 -2.71
N THR A 60 31.07 -17.34 -2.22
CA THR A 60 31.99 -16.84 -1.18
C THR A 60 32.12 -15.33 -1.01
N GLN A 61 31.93 -14.89 0.25
CA GLN A 61 32.54 -13.70 0.87
C GLN A 61 32.66 -12.45 -0.02
N SER A 62 31.59 -11.68 -0.07
CA SER A 62 31.74 -10.22 0.05
C SER A 62 30.70 -9.74 1.06
N ALA A 63 31.17 -9.06 2.10
CA ALA A 63 30.32 -8.26 2.95
C ALA A 63 29.49 -7.34 2.06
N SER A 64 28.20 -7.18 2.39
CA SER A 64 27.40 -6.11 1.82
C SER A 64 28.20 -4.81 1.93
N ILE A 65 28.55 -4.20 0.79
CA ILE A 65 29.28 -2.92 0.72
C ILE A 65 28.33 -1.74 1.06
N THR A 66 27.25 -2.01 1.79
CA THR A 66 26.50 -0.99 2.52
C THR A 66 26.56 -1.33 4.00
N SER A 67 27.77 -1.25 4.53
CA SER A 67 28.05 -0.95 5.93
C SER A 67 27.56 0.47 6.25
N SER A 68 26.25 0.65 6.34
CA SER A 68 25.63 1.76 7.06
C SER A 68 24.81 1.12 8.17
N ALA A 69 25.43 1.02 9.34
CA ALA A 69 24.87 0.46 10.57
C ALA A 69 23.41 0.85 10.78
N HIS A 70 22.49 -0.11 10.91
CA HIS A 70 21.16 -0.01 11.55
C HIS A 70 20.45 1.37 11.55
N VAL A 71 20.57 2.17 10.49
CA VAL A 71 19.86 3.44 10.39
C VAL A 71 18.44 3.09 10.02
N LEU A 72 17.52 3.44 10.91
CA LEU A 72 16.09 3.35 10.62
C LEU A 72 15.80 4.27 9.43
N ASN A 73 15.51 3.67 8.28
CA ASN A 73 15.19 4.37 7.04
C ASN A 73 13.69 4.28 6.78
N GLY A 74 13.17 5.30 6.09
CA GLY A 74 11.77 5.44 5.74
C GLY A 74 11.12 6.61 6.47
N SER A 75 9.84 6.81 6.19
CA SER A 75 9.07 7.94 6.71
C SER A 75 8.18 7.55 7.88
N VAL A 76 8.16 8.40 8.91
CA VAL A 76 7.33 8.22 10.11
C VAL A 76 5.88 7.95 9.72
N GLY A 77 5.28 6.92 10.33
CA GLY A 77 3.92 6.45 10.03
C GLY A 77 3.87 5.32 9.00
N TYR A 78 4.85 5.22 8.09
CA TYR A 78 4.92 4.17 7.06
C TYR A 78 5.98 3.11 7.36
N ILE A 79 6.91 3.41 8.27
CA ILE A 79 7.98 2.49 8.68
C ILE A 79 7.36 1.20 9.27
N PRO A 80 7.71 0.02 8.73
CA PRO A 80 7.30 -1.27 9.29
C PRO A 80 7.79 -1.43 10.74
N PRO A 81 6.99 -2.02 11.65
CA PRO A 81 7.35 -2.13 13.06
C PRO A 81 8.66 -2.90 13.29
N GLU A 82 8.93 -3.92 12.47
CA GLU A 82 10.14 -4.75 12.55
C GLU A 82 11.44 -3.98 12.29
N TYR A 83 11.39 -2.90 11.50
CA TYR A 83 12.58 -2.07 11.27
C TYR A 83 13.02 -1.34 12.54
N GLY A 84 12.08 -1.01 13.43
CA GLY A 84 12.38 -0.46 14.76
C GLY A 84 13.16 -1.43 15.66
N PHE A 85 13.08 -2.74 15.38
CA PHE A 85 13.85 -3.78 16.06
C PHE A 85 15.17 -4.12 15.35
N GLY A 86 15.55 -3.32 14.34
CA GLY A 86 16.80 -3.49 13.61
C GLY A 86 16.76 -4.56 12.52
N GLU A 87 15.56 -5.05 12.15
CA GLU A 87 15.41 -5.90 10.96
C GLU A 87 15.83 -5.17 9.70
N LYS A 88 16.29 -5.94 8.71
CA LYS A 88 16.79 -5.41 7.44
C LYS A 88 15.62 -5.07 6.51
N PRO A 89 15.83 -4.12 5.58
CA PRO A 89 14.86 -3.86 4.54
C PRO A 89 14.46 -5.12 3.77
N SER A 90 13.16 -5.27 3.54
CA SER A 90 12.55 -6.43 2.89
C SER A 90 11.38 -6.02 2.00
N THR A 91 11.00 -6.88 1.06
CA THR A 91 9.78 -6.69 0.26
C THR A 91 8.53 -6.62 1.14
N GLY A 92 8.51 -7.37 2.26
CA GLY A 92 7.46 -7.31 3.27
C GLY A 92 7.34 -5.93 3.94
N GLY A 93 8.44 -5.19 4.08
CA GLY A 93 8.40 -3.82 4.59
C GLY A 93 7.80 -2.82 3.62
N ASP A 94 8.08 -2.96 2.32
CA ASP A 94 7.39 -2.18 1.28
C ASP A 94 5.89 -2.51 1.24
N VAL A 95 5.51 -3.77 1.43
CA VAL A 95 4.10 -4.20 1.54
C VAL A 95 3.40 -3.50 2.71
N TYR A 96 4.04 -3.42 3.88
CA TYR A 96 3.48 -2.70 5.02
C TYR A 96 3.27 -1.22 4.69
N SER A 97 4.28 -0.56 4.12
CA SER A 97 4.22 0.85 3.72
C SER A 97 3.10 1.10 2.71
N PHE A 98 2.93 0.17 1.75
CA PHE A 98 1.82 0.18 0.79
C PHE A 98 0.47 0.05 1.48
N GLY A 99 0.35 -0.84 2.47
CA GLY A 99 -0.87 -1.00 3.26
C GLY A 99 -1.26 0.28 3.99
N VAL A 100 -0.32 0.94 4.66
CA VAL A 100 -0.56 2.24 5.33
C VAL A 100 -1.04 3.29 4.32
N MET A 101 -0.35 3.43 3.20
CA MET A 101 -0.70 4.38 2.15
C MET A 101 -2.08 4.08 1.54
N LEU A 102 -2.44 2.79 1.37
CA LEU A 102 -3.76 2.39 0.90
C LEU A 102 -4.85 2.82 1.90
N LEU A 103 -4.62 2.63 3.19
CA LEU A 103 -5.56 3.10 4.23
C LEU A 103 -5.68 4.62 4.22
N GLU A 104 -4.59 5.36 4.09
CA GLU A 104 -4.62 6.83 3.99
C GLU A 104 -5.39 7.30 2.75
N ILE A 105 -5.14 6.72 1.57
CA ILE A 105 -5.86 7.05 0.33
C ILE A 105 -7.37 6.93 0.51
N PHE A 106 -7.85 5.90 1.20
CA PHE A 106 -9.29 5.65 1.36
C PHE A 106 -9.91 6.30 2.60
N THR A 107 -9.12 6.72 3.57
CA THR A 107 -9.65 7.37 4.78
C THR A 107 -9.46 8.88 4.79
N GLY A 108 -8.59 9.42 3.94
CA GLY A 108 -8.17 10.81 3.96
C GLY A 108 -7.36 11.19 5.22
N LYS A 109 -6.99 10.22 6.05
CA LYS A 109 -6.27 10.44 7.30
C LYS A 109 -4.79 10.10 7.13
N SER A 110 -3.92 11.10 7.28
CA SER A 110 -2.48 10.86 7.37
C SER A 110 -2.16 9.91 8.53
N PRO A 111 -1.22 8.96 8.38
CA PRO A 111 -0.81 8.08 9.48
C PRO A 111 -0.20 8.83 10.68
N THR A 112 0.19 10.10 10.49
CA THR A 112 0.70 10.99 11.54
C THR A 112 -0.32 12.04 11.99
N ASN A 113 -1.60 11.87 11.67
CA ASN A 113 -2.67 12.77 12.12
C ASN A 113 -2.68 12.90 13.65
N GLU A 114 -2.93 14.10 14.17
CA GLU A 114 -2.95 14.40 15.61
C GLU A 114 -3.99 13.58 16.40
N SER A 115 -5.05 13.09 15.74
CA SER A 115 -6.02 12.19 16.36
C SER A 115 -5.43 10.81 16.68
N PHE A 116 -4.31 10.44 16.06
CA PHE A 116 -3.58 9.21 16.33
C PHE A 116 -2.52 9.49 17.39
N ASN A 117 -2.89 9.25 18.64
CA ASN A 117 -2.00 9.42 19.80
C ASN A 117 -1.96 8.15 20.66
N GLY A 118 -0.84 8.00 21.39
CA GLY A 118 -0.61 6.85 22.25
C GLY A 118 -0.60 5.55 21.46
N GLU A 119 -1.55 4.66 21.76
CA GLU A 119 -1.61 3.32 21.18
C GLU A 119 -2.44 3.23 19.90
N VAL A 120 -3.19 4.27 19.52
CA VAL A 120 -4.09 4.25 18.36
C VAL A 120 -3.38 4.85 17.14
N ASN A 121 -3.21 4.03 16.10
CA ASN A 121 -2.74 4.46 14.79
C ASN A 121 -3.83 4.21 13.73
N ILE A 122 -3.58 4.64 12.48
CA ILE A 122 -4.53 4.46 11.37
C ILE A 122 -4.98 3.00 11.19
N VAL A 123 -4.06 2.04 11.37
CA VAL A 123 -4.36 0.60 11.22
C VAL A 123 -5.38 0.17 12.26
N LYS A 124 -5.08 0.38 13.55
CA LYS A 124 -5.99 0.00 14.67
C LYS A 124 -7.33 0.73 14.59
N TRP A 125 -7.32 1.99 14.16
CA TRP A 125 -8.54 2.77 13.99
C TRP A 125 -9.43 2.17 12.90
N VAL A 126 -8.86 1.76 11.77
CA VAL A 126 -9.61 1.08 10.69
C VAL A 126 -10.08 -0.30 11.14
N GLU A 127 -9.21 -1.10 11.77
CA GLU A 127 -9.54 -2.44 12.29
C GLU A 127 -10.76 -2.41 13.21
N ALA A 128 -10.90 -1.40 14.06
CA ALA A 128 -12.01 -1.27 15.00
C ALA A 128 -13.39 -1.11 14.33
N THR A 129 -13.45 -0.81 13.04
CA THR A 129 -14.69 -0.62 12.28
C THR A 129 -14.91 -1.67 11.20
N PHE A 130 -13.89 -2.48 10.89
CA PHE A 130 -13.93 -3.46 9.81
C PHE A 130 -14.52 -4.80 10.28
N PRO A 131 -15.31 -5.52 9.46
CA PRO A 131 -15.81 -5.13 8.14
C PRO A 131 -17.15 -4.38 8.17
N ASP A 132 -17.90 -4.46 9.28
CA ASP A 132 -19.33 -4.10 9.33
C ASP A 132 -19.62 -2.60 9.19
N LYS A 133 -18.66 -1.76 9.59
CA LYS A 133 -18.79 -0.30 9.64
C LYS A 133 -17.71 0.40 8.81
N VAL A 134 -17.16 -0.26 7.81
CA VAL A 134 -16.05 0.23 6.97
C VAL A 134 -16.35 1.57 6.29
N GLN A 135 -17.61 1.87 6.02
CA GLN A 135 -18.05 3.17 5.50
C GLN A 135 -17.78 4.35 6.44
N LEU A 136 -17.63 4.11 7.75
CA LEU A 136 -17.40 5.17 8.74
C LEU A 136 -15.96 5.70 8.74
N VAL A 137 -15.02 4.96 8.16
CA VAL A 137 -13.62 5.41 8.05
C VAL A 137 -13.35 6.19 6.77
N LEU A 138 -14.33 6.25 5.86
CA LEU A 138 -14.20 7.00 4.62
C LEU A 138 -14.26 8.51 4.87
N GLU A 139 -13.37 9.25 4.22
CA GLU A 139 -13.40 10.70 4.10
C GLU A 139 -14.75 11.20 3.53
N PRO A 140 -15.43 12.19 4.13
CA PRO A 140 -16.74 12.67 3.66
C PRO A 140 -16.77 13.19 2.21
N GLU A 141 -15.67 13.72 1.67
CA GLU A 141 -15.58 14.05 0.25
C GLU A 141 -15.58 12.81 -0.67
N LEU A 142 -15.25 11.61 -0.16
CA LEU A 142 -15.38 10.35 -0.91
C LEU A 142 -16.83 9.99 -1.22
N LEU A 143 -17.77 10.40 -0.37
CA LEU A 143 -19.20 10.11 -0.50
C LEU A 143 -19.89 11.02 -1.54
N HIS A 144 -19.33 12.19 -1.82
CA HIS A 144 -19.99 13.21 -2.66
C HIS A 144 -19.58 13.17 -4.13
N ILE A 145 -18.48 12.49 -4.49
CA ILE A 145 -17.87 12.61 -5.84
C ILE A 145 -17.90 11.31 -6.66
N ASN A 146 -18.06 10.13 -6.05
CA ASN A 146 -18.20 8.87 -6.79
C ASN A 146 -19.58 8.24 -6.56
N PRO A 147 -20.22 7.65 -7.58
CA PRO A 147 -21.30 6.69 -7.34
C PRO A 147 -20.75 5.65 -6.35
N GLU A 148 -21.49 5.47 -5.26
CA GLU A 148 -21.11 4.72 -4.06
C GLU A 148 -20.26 3.51 -4.42
N ILE A 149 -18.98 3.51 -4.03
CA ILE A 149 -18.15 2.30 -4.13
C ILE A 149 -18.93 1.19 -3.43
N PRO A 150 -19.27 0.08 -4.11
CA PRO A 150 -20.05 -0.97 -3.50
C PRO A 150 -19.38 -1.45 -2.23
N GLN A 151 -20.18 -1.72 -1.20
CA GLN A 151 -19.67 -2.11 0.12
C GLN A 151 -18.69 -3.30 0.02
N ASP A 152 -18.98 -4.29 -0.82
CA ASP A 152 -18.08 -5.44 -1.05
C ASP A 152 -16.72 -5.02 -1.64
N CYS A 153 -16.71 -4.04 -2.55
CA CYS A 153 -15.47 -3.49 -3.11
C CYS A 153 -14.68 -2.78 -2.01
N LEU A 154 -15.36 -2.00 -1.17
CA LEU A 154 -14.74 -1.29 -0.06
C LEU A 154 -14.16 -2.26 0.98
N ILE A 155 -14.90 -3.29 1.36
CA ILE A 155 -14.44 -4.35 2.25
C ILE A 155 -13.18 -5.02 1.66
N THR A 156 -13.19 -5.30 0.36
CA THR A 156 -12.02 -5.91 -0.31
C THR A 156 -10.80 -4.97 -0.27
N ILE A 157 -10.98 -3.69 -0.61
CA ILE A 157 -9.89 -2.70 -0.65
C ILE A 157 -9.29 -2.47 0.73
N ILE A 158 -10.13 -2.21 1.74
CA ILE A 158 -9.68 -1.98 3.11
C ILE A 158 -9.10 -3.27 3.71
N GLY A 159 -9.69 -4.42 3.40
CA GLY A 159 -9.16 -5.72 3.82
C GLY A 159 -7.75 -6.00 3.27
N VAL A 160 -7.46 -5.56 2.02
CA VAL A 160 -6.09 -5.59 1.48
C VAL A 160 -5.17 -4.70 2.29
N GLY A 161 -5.58 -3.47 2.60
CA GLY A 161 -4.79 -2.55 3.43
C GLY A 161 -4.42 -3.16 4.79
N LEU A 162 -5.42 -3.70 5.49
CA LEU A 162 -5.23 -4.37 6.78
C LEU A 162 -4.32 -5.61 6.68
N SER A 163 -4.50 -6.43 5.65
CA SER A 163 -3.68 -7.63 5.42
C SER A 163 -2.22 -7.27 5.14
N CYS A 164 -1.98 -6.18 4.41
CA CYS A 164 -0.65 -5.63 4.15
C CYS A 164 0.02 -5.09 5.43
N THR A 165 -0.75 -4.51 6.35
CA THR A 165 -0.25 -3.93 7.61
C THR A 165 -0.16 -4.91 8.78
N THR A 166 -0.32 -6.21 8.54
CA THR A 166 -0.16 -7.25 9.57
C THR A 166 1.21 -7.10 10.26
N HIS A 167 1.22 -7.16 11.61
CA HIS A 167 2.43 -6.90 12.39
C HIS A 167 3.59 -7.82 12.01
N SER A 168 3.34 -9.13 11.91
CA SER A 168 4.35 -10.10 11.49
C SER A 168 4.55 -10.03 9.97
N PRO A 169 5.78 -9.80 9.47
CA PRO A 169 6.04 -9.70 8.02
C PRO A 169 5.67 -10.99 7.28
N ASP A 170 5.89 -12.17 7.88
CA ASP A 170 5.57 -13.48 7.28
C ASP A 170 4.06 -13.73 7.15
N CYS A 171 3.23 -12.97 7.88
CA CYS A 171 1.78 -13.08 7.81
C CYS A 171 1.15 -12.03 6.89
N ARG A 172 1.95 -11.11 6.31
CA ARG A 172 1.43 -10.12 5.37
C ARG A 172 1.09 -10.79 4.05
N ILE A 173 0.00 -10.32 3.44
CA ILE A 173 -0.33 -10.69 2.06
C ILE A 173 0.81 -10.26 1.12
N SER A 174 1.14 -11.06 0.10
CA SER A 174 2.14 -10.64 -0.89
C SER A 174 1.63 -9.45 -1.71
N ILE A 175 2.52 -8.60 -2.23
CA ILE A 175 2.07 -7.50 -3.10
C ILE A 175 1.35 -8.00 -4.36
N ARG A 176 1.74 -9.19 -4.85
CA ARG A 176 1.09 -9.86 -5.99
C ARG A 176 -0.34 -10.29 -5.68
N ASP A 177 -0.59 -10.76 -4.46
CA ASP A 177 -1.94 -11.12 -4.00
C ASP A 177 -2.77 -9.86 -3.69
N ALA A 178 -2.17 -8.83 -3.09
CA ALA A 178 -2.80 -7.54 -2.91
C ALA A 178 -3.25 -6.94 -4.25
N LEU A 179 -2.37 -6.95 -5.25
CA LEU A 179 -2.66 -6.49 -6.62
C LEU A 179 -3.82 -7.28 -7.25
N ARG A 180 -3.83 -8.61 -7.11
CA ARG A 180 -4.92 -9.47 -7.59
C ARG A 180 -6.25 -9.10 -6.93
N ASN A 181 -6.27 -8.89 -5.62
CA ASN A 181 -7.47 -8.54 -4.87
C ASN A 181 -8.00 -7.15 -5.26
N LEU A 182 -7.11 -6.15 -5.43
CA LEU A 182 -7.50 -4.81 -5.89
C LEU A 182 -8.07 -4.83 -7.31
N LYS A 183 -7.45 -5.59 -8.22
CA LYS A 183 -7.98 -5.81 -9.58
C LYS A 183 -9.35 -6.50 -9.55
N SER A 184 -9.55 -7.45 -8.64
CA SER A 184 -10.85 -8.10 -8.42
C SER A 184 -11.91 -7.10 -7.96
N ALA A 185 -11.59 -6.26 -6.97
CA ALA A 185 -12.50 -5.19 -6.50
C ALA A 185 -12.87 -4.22 -7.64
N LYS A 186 -11.91 -3.82 -8.47
CA LYS A 186 -12.16 -3.00 -9.67
C LYS A 186 -13.11 -3.69 -10.64
N HIS A 187 -12.94 -4.99 -10.88
CA HIS A 187 -13.81 -5.75 -11.76
C HIS A 187 -15.25 -5.85 -11.23
N VAL A 188 -15.42 -6.08 -9.92
CA VAL A 188 -16.74 -6.11 -9.27
C VAL A 188 -17.43 -4.74 -9.41
N PHE A 189 -16.71 -3.65 -9.14
CA PHE A 189 -17.23 -2.30 -9.31
C PHE A 189 -17.72 -2.06 -10.75
N LEU A 190 -16.89 -2.38 -11.75
CA LEU A 190 -17.22 -2.15 -13.16
C LEU A 190 -18.43 -2.97 -13.64
N LYS A 191 -18.66 -4.14 -13.07
CA LYS A 191 -19.85 -4.96 -13.36
C LYS A 191 -21.15 -4.41 -12.78
N GLN A 192 -21.07 -3.64 -11.69
CA GLN A 192 -22.24 -3.07 -11.01
C GLN A 192 -22.64 -1.71 -11.56
N LEU A 193 -21.76 -1.05 -12.33
CA LEU A 193 -22.16 0.10 -13.14
C LEU A 193 -23.28 -0.35 -14.10
N PRO A 194 -24.40 0.38 -14.18
CA PRO A 194 -25.41 0.11 -15.18
C PRO A 194 -24.71 0.04 -16.53
N ILE A 195 -24.91 -1.06 -17.27
CA ILE A 195 -24.68 -1.05 -18.71
C ILE A 195 -25.41 0.20 -19.17
N GLN A 196 -24.71 1.17 -19.76
CA GLN A 196 -25.40 2.19 -20.53
C GLN A 196 -26.10 1.47 -21.68
N GLN A 197 -27.30 0.95 -21.40
CA GLN A 197 -28.24 0.52 -22.40
C GLN A 197 -28.74 1.78 -23.10
N ASN A 198 -28.19 1.97 -24.30
CA ASN A 198 -28.70 2.73 -25.43
C ASN A 198 -28.75 4.27 -25.30
N LYS A 199 -28.18 4.96 -26.31
CA LYS A 199 -28.99 5.50 -27.41
C LYS A 199 -28.16 6.21 -28.51
N TYR A 200 -28.38 5.71 -29.74
CA TYR A 200 -28.04 6.19 -31.09
C TYR A 200 -26.63 5.96 -31.61
#